data_AF-A0A0N0N1L8-F1
#
_entry.id   AF-A0A0N0N1L8-F1
#
_cell.length_a   1.000
_cell.length_b   1.000
_cell.length_c   1.000
_cell.angle_alpha   90.00
_cell.angle_beta   90.00
_cell.angle_gamma   90.00
#
_symmetry.space_group_name_H-M   'P 1'
#
loop_
_entity.id
_entity.type
_entity.pdbx_description
1 polymer ?
#
loop_
_entity_poly.entity_id
_entity_poly.type
_entity_poly.pdbx_seq_one_letter_code
_entity_poly.pdbx_strand_id
1 'polypeptide(L)'
;MLLESAFRQIKTFQRGPVEVLRSGDPDLVRQEVWAHLVVHHCLTRVIMCLADDNGINPDRVSFVKVLKHTRRSVVRQCADTPKKIKKFLAVLAAKVRRKLDNGARRLREADRHLKRPDSKYSSKLSYRINTRDRQPTRRITAKAITLHTAIVQ
;
A
#
# COMPACT_ATOMS: atom_id res chain seq x y z
N MET A 1 28.74 27.36 -9.38
CA MET A 1 29.42 27.35 -8.07
C MET A 1 30.00 25.95 -7.89
N LEU A 2 31.33 25.87 -7.81
CA LEU A 2 32.15 24.73 -8.19
C LEU A 2 31.98 23.52 -7.27
N LEU A 3 32.04 22.33 -7.86
CA LEU A 3 32.02 21.01 -7.19
C LEU A 3 32.96 20.96 -5.97
N GLU A 4 34.08 21.67 -6.03
CA GLU A 4 35.09 21.77 -4.97
C GLU A 4 34.56 22.44 -3.68
N SER A 5 33.72 23.47 -3.80
CA SER A 5 33.13 24.17 -2.65
C SER A 5 32.14 23.28 -1.90
N ALA A 6 31.36 22.48 -2.64
CA ALA A 6 30.43 21.49 -2.09
C ALA A 6 31.19 20.35 -1.37
N PHE A 7 32.28 19.86 -1.98
CA PHE A 7 33.11 18.81 -1.39
C PHE A 7 33.77 19.26 -0.09
N ARG A 8 34.24 20.51 -0.04
CA ARG A 8 34.79 21.13 1.16
C ARG A 8 33.76 21.20 2.29
N GLN A 9 32.52 21.63 1.99
CA GLN A 9 31.44 21.70 2.96
C GLN A 9 31.01 20.33 3.49
N ILE A 10 30.99 19.30 2.65
CA ILE A 10 30.71 17.91 3.06
C ILE A 10 31.80 17.41 4.02
N LYS A 11 33.08 17.63 3.67
CA LYS A 11 34.20 17.21 4.54
C LYS A 11 34.23 17.95 5.88
N THR A 12 33.92 19.24 5.93
CA THR A 12 34.04 20.04 7.17
C THR A 12 32.79 20.02 8.03
N PHE A 13 31.59 19.97 7.45
CA PHE A 13 30.33 20.12 8.20
C PHE A 13 29.49 18.84 8.29
N GLN A 14 29.62 17.87 7.38
CA GLN A 14 28.89 16.60 7.47
C GLN A 14 29.68 15.49 8.16
N ARG A 15 31.01 15.45 8.05
CA ARG A 15 31.85 14.35 8.57
C ARG A 15 32.24 14.47 10.05
N GLY A 16 32.41 15.69 10.57
CA GLY A 16 33.05 15.88 11.87
C GLY A 16 34.49 15.31 11.94
N PRO A 17 35.23 15.53 13.04
CA PRO A 17 36.64 15.13 13.14
C PRO A 17 36.87 13.60 13.14
N VAL A 18 35.83 12.79 13.37
CA VAL A 18 35.96 11.34 13.58
C VAL A 18 34.73 10.60 13.05
N GLU A 19 34.59 10.47 11.73
CA GLU A 19 33.69 9.46 11.17
C GLU A 19 34.43 8.69 10.07
N VAL A 20 35.02 7.57 10.50
CA VAL A 20 35.50 6.50 9.64
C VAL A 20 34.26 5.92 8.95
N LEU A 21 34.34 5.65 7.65
CA LEU A 21 33.34 4.86 6.93
C LEU A 21 33.00 3.63 7.79
N ARG A 22 31.73 3.41 8.11
CA ARG A 22 31.36 2.37 9.10
C ARG A 22 31.67 0.96 8.60
N SER A 23 31.89 0.82 7.31
CA SER A 23 32.19 -0.43 6.63
C SER A 23 33.60 -0.42 6.03
N GLY A 24 34.31 -1.54 6.17
CA GLY A 24 35.59 -1.79 5.49
C GLY A 24 35.43 -2.39 4.08
N ASP A 25 34.20 -2.59 3.62
CA ASP A 25 33.88 -3.19 2.33
C ASP A 25 33.77 -2.12 1.24
N PRO A 26 34.46 -2.25 0.10
CA PRO A 26 34.47 -1.25 -0.96
C PRO A 26 33.08 -0.93 -1.55
N ASP A 27 32.16 -1.88 -1.57
CA ASP A 27 30.81 -1.67 -2.12
C ASP A 27 29.92 -0.88 -1.15
N LEU A 28 30.03 -1.15 0.15
CA LEU A 28 29.33 -0.39 1.18
C LEU A 28 29.87 1.05 1.29
N VAL A 29 31.18 1.23 1.15
CA VAL A 29 31.80 2.57 1.08
C VAL A 29 31.25 3.37 -0.11
N ARG A 30 31.13 2.73 -1.29
CA ARG A 30 30.53 3.38 -2.46
C ARG A 30 29.09 3.80 -2.17
N GLN A 31 28.30 2.93 -1.55
CA GLN A 31 26.93 3.25 -1.15
C GLN A 31 26.85 4.42 -0.17
N GLU A 32 27.74 4.48 0.82
CA GLU A 32 27.82 5.59 1.77
C GLU A 32 28.14 6.92 1.06
N VAL A 33 29.10 6.93 0.12
CA VAL A 33 29.44 8.12 -0.68
C VAL A 33 28.25 8.58 -1.54
N TRP A 34 27.57 7.66 -2.22
CA TRP A 34 26.36 7.99 -2.98
C TRP A 34 25.25 8.53 -2.10
N ALA A 35 25.08 7.99 -0.89
CA ALA A 35 24.09 8.50 0.06
C ALA A 35 24.40 9.96 0.44
N HIS A 36 25.66 10.31 0.71
CA HIS A 36 26.06 11.68 0.99
C HIS A 36 25.80 12.62 -0.20
N LEU A 37 26.13 12.19 -1.43
CA LEU A 37 25.89 12.98 -2.64
C LEU A 37 24.39 13.23 -2.88
N VAL A 38 23.55 12.20 -2.71
CA VAL A 38 22.10 12.32 -2.85
C VAL A 38 21.53 13.27 -1.79
N VAL A 39 21.95 13.14 -0.53
CA VAL A 39 21.52 14.05 0.55
C VAL A 39 21.91 15.49 0.23
N HIS A 40 23.14 15.72 -0.23
CA HIS A 40 23.58 17.06 -0.62
C HIS A 40 22.71 17.62 -1.75
N HIS A 41 22.50 16.86 -2.83
CA HIS A 41 21.69 17.30 -3.97
C HIS A 41 20.24 17.60 -3.57
N CYS A 42 19.62 16.75 -2.76
CA CYS A 42 18.27 16.99 -2.24
C CYS A 42 18.19 18.28 -1.41
N LEU A 43 19.17 18.53 -0.53
CA LEU A 43 19.19 19.73 0.29
C LEU A 43 19.41 21.00 -0.55
N THR A 44 20.30 20.95 -1.54
CA THR A 44 20.48 22.05 -2.49
C THR A 44 19.18 22.34 -3.24
N ARG A 45 18.48 21.32 -3.74
CA ARG A 45 17.17 21.52 -4.40
C ARG A 45 16.13 22.16 -3.48
N VAL A 46 16.05 21.72 -2.23
CA VAL A 46 15.15 22.32 -1.24
C VAL A 46 15.50 23.79 -1.00
N ILE A 47 16.79 24.13 -0.89
CA ILE A 47 17.24 25.51 -0.73
C ILE A 47 16.88 26.36 -1.95
N MET A 48 17.10 25.84 -3.16
CA MET A 48 16.76 26.56 -4.40
C MET A 48 15.26 26.78 -4.53
N CYS A 49 14.43 25.77 -4.27
CA CYS A 49 12.97 25.94 -4.26
C CYS A 49 12.51 26.96 -3.23
N LEU A 50 13.07 26.93 -2.01
CA LEU A 50 12.73 27.91 -0.96
C LEU A 50 13.18 29.34 -1.30
N ALA A 51 14.29 29.47 -2.02
CA ALA A 51 14.81 30.74 -2.51
C ALA A 51 13.89 31.32 -3.61
N ASP A 52 13.49 30.48 -4.56
CA ASP A 52 12.55 30.84 -5.64
C ASP A 52 11.18 31.24 -5.07
N ASP A 53 10.62 30.44 -4.15
CA ASP A 53 9.29 30.67 -3.56
C ASP A 53 9.21 31.97 -2.75
N ASN A 54 10.33 32.42 -2.15
CA ASN A 54 10.36 33.58 -1.26
C ASN A 54 11.11 34.79 -1.85
N GLY A 55 11.68 34.68 -3.06
CA GLY A 55 12.53 35.73 -3.66
C GLY A 55 13.77 36.08 -2.82
N ILE A 56 14.25 35.14 -1.99
CA ILE A 56 15.38 35.35 -1.07
C ILE A 56 16.66 34.84 -1.74
N ASN A 57 17.75 35.61 -1.65
CA ASN A 57 19.06 35.16 -2.10
C ASN A 57 19.43 33.81 -1.45
N PRO A 58 19.74 32.76 -2.22
CA PRO A 58 20.00 31.41 -1.69
C PRO A 58 21.20 31.36 -0.75
N ASP A 59 22.15 32.30 -0.88
CA ASP A 59 23.32 32.43 -0.01
C ASP A 59 22.96 32.87 1.42
N ARG A 60 21.78 33.46 1.62
CA ARG A 60 21.24 33.79 2.95
C ARG A 60 20.66 32.58 3.67
N VAL A 61 20.41 31.49 2.95
CA VAL A 61 19.85 30.26 3.51
C VAL A 61 20.98 29.36 4.00
N SER A 62 21.22 29.37 5.32
CA SER A 62 22.30 28.56 5.89
C SER A 62 22.02 27.06 5.71
N PHE A 63 22.90 26.37 4.95
CA PHE A 63 22.82 24.93 4.67
C PHE A 63 22.66 24.07 5.94
N VAL A 64 23.38 24.41 7.01
CA VAL A 64 23.34 23.68 8.29
C VAL A 64 21.96 23.75 8.96
N LYS A 65 21.27 24.90 8.89
CA LYS A 65 19.91 25.02 9.46
C LYS A 65 18.92 24.16 8.68
N VAL A 66 19.02 24.16 7.35
CA VAL A 66 18.16 23.33 6.48
C VAL A 66 18.42 21.86 6.75
N LEU A 67 19.68 21.42 6.78
CA LEU A 67 20.05 20.04 7.12
C LEU A 67 19.48 19.61 8.48
N LYS A 68 19.64 20.44 9.53
CA LYS A 68 19.09 20.14 10.87
C LYS A 68 17.57 20.06 10.87
N HIS A 69 16.89 20.92 10.11
CA HIS A 69 15.43 20.92 10.02
C HIS A 69 14.92 19.70 9.25
N THR A 70 15.49 19.41 8.08
CA THR A 70 15.18 18.22 7.27
C THR A 70 15.40 16.95 8.07
N ARG A 71 16.53 16.81 8.79
CA ARG A 71 16.80 15.66 9.65
C ARG A 71 15.71 15.49 10.72
N ARG A 72 15.32 16.57 11.41
CA ARG A 72 14.24 16.52 12.41
C ARG A 72 12.90 16.14 11.79
N SER A 73 12.58 16.66 10.60
CA SER A 73 11.36 16.34 9.88
C SER A 73 11.32 14.86 9.49
N VAL A 74 12.40 14.33 8.92
CA VAL A 74 12.50 12.90 8.56
C VAL A 74 12.39 12.00 9.78
N VAL A 75 13.14 12.28 10.86
CA VAL A 75 13.05 11.50 12.11
C VAL A 75 11.64 11.51 12.68
N ARG A 76 10.98 12.68 12.68
CA ARG A 76 9.58 12.80 13.13
C ARG A 76 8.64 11.98 12.24
N GLN A 77 8.78 12.07 10.91
CA GLN A 77 7.97 11.29 9.96
C GLN A 77 8.19 9.78 10.13
N CYS A 78 9.44 9.33 10.30
CA CYS A 78 9.76 7.92 10.58
C CYS A 78 9.17 7.44 11.91
N ALA A 79 9.08 8.31 12.93
CA ALA A 79 8.43 7.95 14.20
C ALA A 79 6.89 7.95 14.11
N ASP A 80 6.31 8.80 13.26
CA ASP A 80 4.86 8.95 13.10
C ASP A 80 4.22 7.92 12.16
N THR A 81 4.95 7.48 11.13
CA THR A 81 4.49 6.48 10.13
C THR A 81 4.00 5.16 10.76
N PRO A 82 4.73 4.49 11.67
CA PRO A 82 4.22 3.24 12.27
C PRO A 82 2.97 3.48 13.12
N LYS A 83 2.87 4.63 13.80
CA LYS A 83 1.68 5.00 14.58
C LYS A 83 0.46 5.19 13.68
N LYS A 84 0.63 5.87 12.54
CA LYS A 84 -0.42 6.04 11.53
C LYS A 84 -0.88 4.70 10.95
N ILE A 85 0.07 3.82 10.62
CA ILE A 85 -0.23 2.47 10.12
C ILE A 85 -1.00 1.66 11.17
N LYS A 86 -0.56 1.66 12.43
CA LYS A 86 -1.26 0.96 13.52
C LYS A 86 -2.70 1.46 13.69
N LYS A 87 -2.90 2.78 13.64
CA LYS A 87 -4.25 3.38 13.71
C LYS A 87 -5.10 2.95 12.51
N PHE A 88 -4.54 2.96 11.31
CA PHE A 88 -5.22 2.50 10.10
C PHE A 88 -5.63 1.02 10.21
N LEU A 89 -4.73 0.15 10.64
CA LEU A 89 -5.00 -1.28 10.83
C LEU A 89 -6.08 -1.52 11.88
N ALA A 90 -6.08 -0.76 12.98
CA ALA A 90 -7.13 -0.86 14.01
C ALA A 90 -8.51 -0.47 13.45
N VAL A 91 -8.59 0.60 12.66
CA VAL A 91 -9.84 1.03 12.00
C VAL A 91 -10.30 -0.01 10.97
N LEU A 92 -9.36 -0.58 10.21
CA LEU A 92 -9.65 -1.61 9.23
C LEU A 92 -10.21 -2.87 9.92
N ALA A 93 -9.56 -3.34 10.98
CA ALA A 93 -10.01 -4.49 11.77
C ALA A 93 -11.43 -4.26 12.34
N ALA A 94 -11.71 -3.07 12.89
CA ALA A 94 -13.04 -2.72 13.37
C ALA A 94 -14.10 -2.70 12.25
N LYS A 95 -13.73 -2.27 11.04
CA LYS A 95 -14.61 -2.30 9.87
C LYS A 95 -14.88 -3.73 9.40
N VAL A 96 -13.84 -4.57 9.33
CA VAL A 96 -13.97 -5.99 8.94
C VAL A 96 -14.84 -6.73 9.94
N ARG A 97 -14.63 -6.53 11.25
CA ARG A 97 -15.45 -7.15 12.30
C ARG A 97 -16.93 -6.82 12.13
N ARG A 98 -17.28 -5.53 11.94
CA ARG A 98 -18.66 -5.11 11.63
C ARG A 98 -19.27 -5.78 10.40
N LYS A 99 -18.46 -6.14 9.40
CA LYS A 99 -18.92 -6.82 8.18
C LYS A 99 -19.00 -8.34 8.33
N LEU A 100 -18.19 -8.91 9.21
CA LEU A 100 -18.21 -10.33 9.54
C LEU A 100 -19.34 -10.67 10.52
N ASP A 101 -19.69 -9.74 11.41
CA ASP A 101 -20.86 -9.79 12.28
C ASP A 101 -22.20 -9.65 11.52
N ASN A 102 -22.16 -9.57 10.19
CA ASN A 102 -23.32 -9.89 9.36
C ASN A 102 -23.64 -11.37 9.61
N GLY A 103 -24.53 -11.62 10.59
CA GLY A 103 -24.88 -12.96 11.04
C GLY A 103 -25.13 -13.96 9.90
N ALA A 104 -25.01 -15.25 10.22
CA ALA A 104 -25.01 -16.36 9.27
C ALA A 104 -25.85 -16.08 8.01
N ARG A 105 -25.18 -15.96 6.86
CA ARG A 105 -25.82 -15.63 5.59
C ARG A 105 -26.92 -16.65 5.34
N ARG A 106 -28.17 -16.19 5.28
CA ARG A 106 -29.35 -17.05 5.13
C ARG A 106 -29.18 -17.94 3.90
N LEU A 107 -29.36 -19.26 4.08
CA LEU A 107 -29.28 -20.23 3.00
C LEU A 107 -30.38 -19.95 1.97
N ARG A 108 -29.94 -19.77 0.72
CA ARG A 108 -30.76 -19.53 -0.45
C ARG A 108 -30.28 -20.49 -1.52
N GLU A 109 -31.16 -21.39 -1.95
CA GLU A 109 -30.90 -22.28 -3.08
C GLU A 109 -31.76 -21.77 -4.24
N ALA A 110 -31.12 -21.55 -5.38
CA ALA A 110 -31.81 -21.36 -6.64
C ALA A 110 -31.70 -22.66 -7.42
N ASP A 111 -32.81 -23.18 -7.92
CA ASP A 111 -32.78 -24.38 -8.75
C ASP A 111 -31.92 -24.08 -9.99
N ARG A 112 -30.95 -24.97 -10.25
CA ARG A 112 -30.01 -24.80 -11.36
C ARG A 112 -30.76 -24.99 -12.69
N HIS A 113 -31.16 -23.89 -13.32
CA HIS A 113 -31.78 -23.91 -14.63
C HIS A 113 -30.73 -23.77 -15.73
N LEU A 114 -30.61 -24.79 -16.59
CA LEU A 114 -29.79 -24.69 -17.79
C LEU A 114 -30.53 -23.81 -18.80
N LYS A 115 -29.99 -22.62 -19.11
CA LYS A 115 -30.48 -21.82 -20.25
C LYS A 115 -30.25 -22.62 -21.53
N ARG A 116 -31.29 -23.24 -22.06
CA ARG A 116 -31.28 -23.83 -23.39
C ARG A 116 -31.70 -22.75 -24.40
N PRO A 117 -31.02 -22.63 -25.56
CA PRO A 117 -31.53 -21.80 -26.65
C PRO A 117 -32.92 -22.29 -27.05
N ASP A 118 -33.87 -21.38 -27.22
CA ASP A 118 -35.18 -21.73 -27.75
C ASP A 118 -35.00 -22.29 -29.17
N SER A 119 -35.61 -23.44 -29.44
CA SER A 119 -35.58 -24.01 -30.79
C SER A 119 -36.36 -23.10 -31.74
N LYS A 120 -35.74 -22.71 -32.87
CA LYS A 120 -36.29 -21.79 -33.88
C LYS A 120 -37.64 -22.22 -34.48
N TYR A 121 -38.01 -23.49 -34.33
CA TYR A 121 -39.27 -24.07 -34.80
C TYR A 121 -40.17 -24.44 -33.63
N SER A 122 -41.43 -24.02 -33.70
CA SER A 122 -42.47 -24.40 -32.73
C SER A 122 -42.73 -25.90 -32.84
N SER A 123 -42.23 -26.67 -31.88
CA SER A 123 -42.68 -28.05 -31.73
C SER A 123 -44.05 -28.04 -31.08
N LYS A 124 -44.94 -28.95 -31.50
CA LYS A 124 -46.25 -29.17 -30.83
C LYS A 124 -46.11 -29.69 -29.39
N LEU A 125 -44.91 -29.71 -28.82
CA LEU A 125 -44.69 -29.95 -27.38
C LEU A 125 -44.36 -28.65 -26.62
N SER A 126 -44.01 -27.56 -27.31
CA SER A 126 -43.57 -26.29 -26.71
C SER A 126 -44.65 -25.58 -25.89
N TYR A 127 -45.92 -25.66 -26.33
CA TYR A 127 -47.06 -25.09 -25.59
C TYR A 127 -47.31 -25.77 -24.24
N ARG A 128 -46.79 -26.98 -24.02
CA ARG A 128 -46.93 -27.71 -22.75
C ARG A 128 -45.80 -27.42 -21.76
N ILE A 129 -44.69 -26.81 -22.19
CA ILE A 129 -43.47 -26.64 -21.39
C ILE A 129 -43.29 -25.21 -20.86
N ASN A 130 -44.04 -24.24 -21.40
CA ASN A 130 -43.93 -22.81 -21.03
C ASN A 130 -44.41 -22.46 -19.61
N THR A 131 -44.83 -23.43 -18.80
CA THR A 131 -45.25 -23.24 -17.39
C THR A 131 -44.19 -23.67 -16.38
N ARG A 132 -42.92 -23.80 -16.76
CA ARG A 132 -41.82 -23.85 -15.78
C ARG A 132 -41.42 -22.43 -15.42
N ASP A 133 -42.31 -21.76 -14.69
CA ASP A 133 -42.06 -20.42 -14.17
C ASP A 133 -40.73 -20.38 -13.43
N ARG A 134 -39.98 -19.29 -13.63
CA ARG A 134 -38.79 -18.98 -12.85
C ARG A 134 -39.19 -18.96 -11.38
N GLN A 135 -38.87 -20.02 -10.64
CA GLN A 135 -39.18 -20.01 -9.22
C GLN A 135 -38.28 -18.98 -8.54
N PRO A 136 -38.86 -18.06 -7.75
CA PRO A 136 -38.08 -17.09 -7.01
C PRO A 136 -37.18 -17.82 -6.00
N THR A 137 -36.06 -17.19 -5.66
CA THR A 137 -35.09 -17.72 -4.70
C THR A 137 -35.79 -18.10 -3.39
N ARG A 138 -35.85 -19.39 -3.07
CA ARG A 138 -36.50 -19.89 -1.85
C ARG A 138 -35.51 -19.94 -0.68
N ARG A 139 -36.03 -19.69 0.52
CA ARG A 139 -35.28 -19.86 1.77
C ARG A 139 -35.29 -21.35 2.12
N ILE A 140 -34.12 -21.89 2.48
CA ILE A 140 -33.98 -23.32 2.80
C ILE A 140 -33.29 -23.47 4.15
N THR A 141 -33.67 -24.51 4.89
CA THR A 141 -33.02 -24.95 6.13
C THR A 141 -31.67 -25.60 5.81
N ALA A 142 -30.73 -25.62 6.74
CA ALA A 142 -29.44 -26.28 6.51
C ALA A 142 -29.64 -27.77 6.18
N LYS A 143 -29.28 -28.20 4.96
CA LYS A 143 -29.20 -29.63 4.60
C LYS A 143 -27.99 -30.21 5.33
N ALA A 144 -28.23 -31.07 6.33
CA ALA A 144 -27.19 -31.90 6.91
C ALA A 144 -26.77 -32.93 5.86
N ILE A 145 -25.55 -32.82 5.33
CA ILE A 145 -24.98 -33.86 4.48
C ILE A 145 -24.49 -34.96 5.42
N THR A 146 -25.31 -35.98 5.63
CA THR A 146 -24.89 -37.20 6.33
C THR A 146 -23.97 -37.95 5.39
N LEU A 147 -22.66 -37.73 5.50
CA LEU A 147 -21.68 -38.56 4.82
C LEU A 147 -21.68 -39.92 5.51
N HIS A 148 -22.33 -40.92 4.91
CA HIS A 148 -22.15 -42.30 5.33
C HIS A 148 -20.71 -42.69 5.01
N THR A 149 -19.91 -42.90 6.05
CA THR A 149 -18.56 -43.47 5.97
C THR A 149 -18.66 -44.94 5.61
N ALA A 150 -18.93 -45.23 4.36
CA ALA A 150 -18.68 -46.53 3.75
C ALA A 150 -17.66 -46.28 2.64
N ILE A 151 -16.72 -47.21 2.47
CA ILE A 151 -15.53 -47.14 1.60
C ILE A 151 -14.28 -46.62 2.33
N VAL A 152 -13.88 -47.33 3.39
CA VAL A 152 -12.49 -47.78 3.57
C VAL A 152 -12.57 -49.20 4.15
N GLN A 153 -12.49 -50.21 3.30
CA GLN A 153 -12.05 -51.57 3.64
C GLN A 153 -11.00 -51.95 2.62
#